data_AF-A0A9E6BCK8-F1
#
_entry.id   AF-A0A9E6BCK8-F1
#
_cell.length_a   1.000
_cell.length_b   1.000
_cell.length_c   1.000
_cell.angle_alpha   90.00
_cell.angle_beta   90.00
_cell.angle_gamma   90.00
#
_symmetry.space_group_name_H-M   'P 1'
#
loop_
_entity.id
_entity.type
_entity.pdbx_description
1 polymer ?
#
loop_
_entity_poly.entity_id
_entity_poly.type
_entity_poly.pdbx_seq_one_letter_code
_entity_poly.pdbx_strand_id
1 'polypeptide(L)'
;MLKDELINDFNALKIEGMGTVTDLNILSGAYINLSYPLPSGESVKLWDDNKTYFGNQMHKENSERCYGLVADENFMLVCEYGDDGVEPEIVIFKRRG
;
A
#
# COMPACT_ATOMS: atom_id res chain seq x y z
N MET A 1 -4.45 1.47 -19.26
CA MET A 1 -2.98 1.33 -19.05
C MET A 1 -2.76 0.71 -17.66
N LEU A 2 -1.57 0.19 -17.35
CA LEU A 2 -1.30 -0.52 -16.07
C LEU A 2 -1.80 0.23 -14.82
N LYS A 3 -1.65 1.56 -14.79
CA LYS A 3 -2.14 2.42 -13.71
C LYS A 3 -3.67 2.35 -13.52
N ASP A 4 -4.44 2.37 -14.60
CA ASP A 4 -5.91 2.30 -14.54
C ASP A 4 -6.37 0.93 -14.05
N GLU A 5 -5.68 -0.13 -14.48
CA GLU A 5 -5.92 -1.50 -14.01
C GLU A 5 -5.63 -1.61 -12.51
N LEU A 6 -4.53 -1.04 -12.04
CA LEU A 6 -4.19 -0.98 -10.62
C LEU A 6 -5.21 -0.23 -9.78
N ILE A 7 -5.70 0.92 -10.27
CA ILE A 7 -6.76 1.68 -9.62
C ILE A 7 -8.03 0.82 -9.48
N ASN A 8 -8.41 0.10 -10.54
CA ASN A 8 -9.54 -0.82 -10.51
C ASN A 8 -9.31 -1.98 -9.53
N ASP A 9 -8.10 -2.55 -9.50
CA ASP A 9 -7.70 -3.62 -8.59
C ASP A 9 -7.85 -3.17 -7.14
N PHE A 10 -7.33 -1.99 -6.76
CA PHE A 10 -7.48 -1.46 -5.40
C PHE A 10 -8.94 -1.20 -5.03
N ASN A 11 -9.72 -0.59 -5.93
CA ASN A 11 -11.14 -0.32 -5.70
C ASN A 11 -11.99 -1.60 -5.61
N ALA A 12 -11.53 -2.71 -6.21
CA ALA A 12 -12.18 -4.02 -6.12
C ALA A 12 -11.96 -4.72 -4.77
N LEU A 13 -10.96 -4.31 -3.98
CA LEU A 13 -10.70 -4.88 -2.66
C LEU A 13 -11.78 -4.52 -1.62
N LYS A 14 -12.54 -3.44 -1.85
CA LYS A 14 -13.64 -2.98 -0.97
C LYS A 14 -13.22 -2.86 0.50
N ILE A 15 -12.04 -2.28 0.74
CA ILE A 15 -11.53 -2.03 2.08
C ILE A 15 -12.38 -0.94 2.74
N GLU A 16 -12.90 -1.24 3.92
CA GLU A 16 -13.71 -0.32 4.71
C GLU A 16 -12.93 0.96 5.05
N GLY A 17 -13.55 2.12 4.86
CA GLY A 17 -12.95 3.42 5.19
C GLY A 17 -11.80 3.89 4.29
N MET A 18 -11.44 3.17 3.22
CA MET A 18 -10.38 3.59 2.29
C MET A 18 -10.86 4.63 1.26
N GLY A 19 -12.16 4.70 0.99
CA GLY A 19 -12.73 5.53 -0.07
C GLY A 19 -12.42 4.99 -1.48
N THR A 20 -12.63 5.83 -2.49
CA THR A 20 -12.35 5.49 -3.91
C THR A 20 -10.96 5.96 -4.30
N VAL A 21 -10.14 5.03 -4.78
CA VAL A 21 -8.85 5.35 -5.40
C VAL A 21 -9.11 5.98 -6.75
N THR A 22 -8.61 7.20 -6.95
CA THR A 22 -8.77 7.96 -8.19
C THR A 22 -7.45 8.16 -8.92
N ASP A 23 -6.33 8.02 -8.22
CA ASP A 23 -5.00 8.23 -8.78
C ASP A 23 -3.91 7.43 -8.06
N LEU A 24 -2.78 7.24 -8.74
CA LEU A 24 -1.57 6.61 -8.23
C LEU A 24 -0.32 7.38 -8.73
N ASN A 25 0.65 7.58 -7.85
CA ASN A 25 1.92 8.23 -8.12
C ASN A 25 3.02 7.21 -8.40
N ILE A 26 4.08 7.61 -9.11
CA ILE A 26 5.31 6.80 -9.20
C ILE A 26 6.19 7.19 -8.02
N LEU A 27 6.42 6.24 -7.11
CA LEU A 27 7.14 6.46 -5.85
C LEU A 27 8.38 5.56 -5.80
N SER A 28 9.47 6.09 -5.23
CA SER A 28 10.70 5.31 -4.97
C SER A 28 10.44 4.27 -3.89
N GLY A 29 10.87 3.02 -4.11
CA GLY A 29 10.81 1.95 -3.13
C GLY A 29 11.41 2.36 -1.79
N ALA A 30 12.59 3.00 -1.81
CA ALA A 30 13.25 3.46 -0.59
C ALA A 30 12.41 4.43 0.26
N TYR A 31 11.46 5.14 -0.36
CA TYR A 31 10.56 6.08 0.34
C TYR A 31 9.35 5.37 0.98
N ILE A 32 8.82 4.33 0.33
CA ILE A 32 7.57 3.67 0.73
C ILE A 32 7.76 2.32 1.43
N ASN A 33 8.98 1.77 1.45
CA ASN A 33 9.28 0.43 1.93
C ASN A 33 9.41 0.39 3.47
N LEU A 34 8.26 0.47 4.13
CA LEU A 34 8.13 0.34 5.58
C LEU A 34 8.52 -1.07 6.04
N SER A 35 8.90 -1.18 7.31
CA SER A 35 9.23 -2.45 7.96
C SER A 35 8.00 -2.95 8.72
N TYR A 36 7.33 -3.97 8.19
CA TYR A 36 6.06 -4.46 8.71
C TYR A 36 6.30 -5.56 9.76
N PRO A 37 5.82 -5.42 11.01
CA PRO A 37 5.86 -6.48 12.01
C PRO A 37 4.92 -7.63 11.59
N LEU A 38 5.42 -8.86 11.75
CA LEU A 38 4.68 -10.09 11.51
C LEU A 38 4.30 -10.75 12.84
N PRO A 39 3.25 -11.61 12.87
CA PRO A 39 2.89 -12.37 14.07
C PRO A 39 3.99 -13.29 14.59
N SER A 40 4.99 -13.63 13.77
CA SER A 40 6.18 -14.38 14.19
C SER A 40 7.11 -13.58 15.12
N GLY A 41 6.92 -12.26 15.23
CA GLY A 41 7.81 -11.35 15.95
C GLY A 41 8.95 -10.78 15.10
N GLU A 42 9.08 -11.21 13.84
CA GLU A 42 10.00 -10.61 12.87
C GLU A 42 9.36 -9.42 12.16
N SER A 43 10.18 -8.52 11.62
CA SER A 43 9.72 -7.48 10.70
C SER A 43 10.28 -7.68 9.31
N VAL A 44 9.48 -7.37 8.29
CA VAL A 44 9.86 -7.55 6.89
C VAL A 44 9.67 -6.29 6.07
N LYS A 45 10.59 -6.05 5.14
CA LYS A 45 10.42 -5.13 4.01
C LYS A 45 10.03 -5.92 2.78
N LEU A 46 9.03 -5.46 2.05
CA LEU A 46 8.45 -6.21 0.92
C LEU A 46 8.94 -5.71 -0.45
N TRP A 47 9.40 -4.46 -0.51
CA TRP A 47 9.76 -3.81 -1.76
C TRP A 47 11.29 -3.72 -1.93
N ASP A 48 11.73 -3.58 -3.17
CA ASP A 48 13.11 -3.25 -3.51
C ASP A 48 13.30 -1.72 -3.45
N ASP A 49 14.22 -1.27 -2.59
CA ASP A 49 14.53 0.15 -2.38
C ASP A 49 15.06 0.85 -3.65
N ASN A 50 15.58 0.10 -4.61
CA ASN A 50 16.15 0.62 -5.86
C ASN A 50 15.15 0.68 -7.03
N LYS A 51 13.89 0.31 -6.81
CA LYS A 51 12.85 0.33 -7.83
C LYS A 51 11.84 1.45 -7.60
N THR A 52 10.96 1.65 -8.56
CA THR A 52 9.80 2.53 -8.41
C THR A 52 8.52 1.72 -8.52
N TYR A 53 7.48 2.20 -7.85
CA TYR A 53 6.19 1.53 -7.75
C TYR A 53 5.07 2.55 -7.96
N PHE A 54 3.90 2.07 -8.36
CA PHE A 54 2.68 2.87 -8.25
C PHE A 54 2.24 2.89 -6.80
N GLY A 55 1.95 4.06 -6.25
CA GLY A 55 1.44 4.15 -4.90
C GLY A 55 0.71 5.44 -4.58
N ASN A 56 -0.02 5.42 -3.48
CA ASN A 56 -0.75 6.57 -2.97
C ASN A 56 -1.04 6.40 -1.48
N GLN A 57 -1.33 7.51 -0.80
CA GLN A 57 -1.84 7.52 0.56
C GLN A 57 -3.31 7.93 0.55
N MET A 58 -4.14 7.23 1.31
CA MET A 58 -5.54 7.55 1.53
C MET A 58 -5.80 7.69 3.03
N HIS A 59 -6.40 8.79 3.47
CA HIS A 59 -6.86 8.89 4.86
C HIS A 59 -7.95 7.86 5.13
N LYS A 60 -7.87 7.16 6.27
CA LYS A 60 -8.91 6.22 6.68
C LYS A 60 -10.07 6.99 7.31
N GLU A 61 -11.28 6.73 6.85
CA GLU A 61 -12.49 7.38 7.38
C GLU A 61 -12.63 7.13 8.89
N ASN A 62 -12.92 8.20 9.63
CA ASN A 62 -13.09 8.18 11.09
C ASN A 62 -11.87 7.65 11.87
N SER A 63 -10.67 7.85 11.33
CA SER A 63 -9.41 7.45 11.96
C SER A 63 -8.32 8.48 11.68
N GLU A 64 -7.36 8.60 12.60
CA GLU A 64 -6.12 9.36 12.39
C GLU A 64 -5.11 8.58 11.53
N ARG A 65 -5.40 7.32 11.19
CA ARG A 65 -4.52 6.45 10.41
C ARG A 65 -4.74 6.63 8.91
N CYS A 66 -3.77 6.20 8.13
CA CYS A 66 -3.80 6.24 6.68
C CYS A 66 -3.61 4.85 6.09
N TYR A 67 -4.20 4.62 4.92
CA TYR A 67 -3.86 3.52 4.06
C TYR A 67 -2.72 3.89 3.11
N GLY A 68 -1.69 3.07 3.07
CA GLY A 68 -0.66 3.09 2.04
C GLY A 68 -0.94 2.04 0.97
N LEU A 69 -1.02 2.50 -0.27
CA LEU A 69 -1.24 1.68 -1.46
C LEU A 69 0.07 1.59 -2.23
N VAL A 70 0.51 0.38 -2.55
CA VAL A 70 1.74 0.16 -3.34
C VAL A 70 1.53 -1.00 -4.30
N ALA A 71 1.91 -0.86 -5.56
CA ALA A 71 1.84 -1.94 -6.53
C ALA A 71 2.81 -1.80 -7.70
N ASP A 72 3.11 -2.94 -8.33
CA ASP A 72 3.72 -3.04 -9.64
C ASP A 72 2.86 -3.94 -10.56
N GLU A 73 3.44 -4.45 -11.64
CA GLU A 73 2.79 -5.39 -12.55
C GLU A 73 2.47 -6.76 -11.92
N ASN A 74 3.16 -7.14 -10.84
CA ASN A 74 3.13 -8.48 -10.27
C ASN A 74 2.47 -8.55 -8.88
N PHE A 75 2.55 -7.50 -8.08
CA PHE A 75 2.10 -7.48 -6.69
C PHE A 75 1.41 -6.18 -6.33
N MET A 76 0.53 -6.26 -5.32
CA MET A 76 -0.08 -5.10 -4.68
C MET A 76 -0.12 -5.28 -3.16
N LEU A 77 0.03 -4.16 -2.45
CA LEU A 77 -0.05 -4.04 -1.01
C LEU A 77 -1.05 -2.94 -0.65
N VAL A 78 -1.89 -3.21 0.34
CA VAL A 78 -2.53 -2.19 1.16
C VAL A 78 -2.03 -2.39 2.58
N CYS A 79 -1.54 -1.31 3.18
CA CYS A 79 -1.13 -1.27 4.58
C CYS A 79 -1.82 -0.12 5.31
N GLU A 80 -1.89 -0.18 6.62
CA GLU A 80 -2.37 0.89 7.48
C GLU A 80 -1.23 1.38 8.36
N TYR A 81 -1.09 2.69 8.56
CA TYR A 81 -0.06 3.27 9.42
C TYR A 81 -0.54 4.59 10.05
N GLY A 82 0.09 5.00 11.15
CA GLY A 82 -0.09 6.32 11.75
C GLY A 82 0.78 7.39 11.09
N ASP A 83 0.81 8.59 11.66
CA ASP A 83 1.62 9.71 11.16
C ASP A 83 3.06 9.31 10.82
N ASP A 84 3.58 9.81 9.70
CA ASP A 84 4.93 9.51 9.21
C ASP A 84 5.25 8.01 8.99
N GLY A 85 4.21 7.17 8.81
CA GLY A 85 4.39 5.74 8.52
C GLY A 85 4.67 4.89 9.76
N VAL A 86 4.36 5.39 10.96
CA VAL A 86 4.57 4.65 12.22
C VAL A 86 3.58 3.49 12.38
N GLU A 87 4.02 2.45 13.08
CA GLU A 87 3.22 1.25 13.39
C GLU A 87 2.51 0.68 12.16
N PRO A 88 3.27 0.34 11.09
CA PRO A 88 2.67 -0.10 9.84
C PRO A 88 2.12 -1.51 9.98
N GLU A 89 0.95 -1.76 9.44
CA GLU A 89 0.27 -3.05 9.46
C GLU A 89 -0.12 -3.46 8.03
N ILE A 90 0.19 -4.70 7.65
CA ILE A 90 -0.24 -5.22 6.34
C ILE A 90 -1.73 -5.55 6.43
N VAL A 91 -2.53 -4.91 5.58
CA VAL A 91 -3.96 -5.22 5.42
C VAL A 91 -4.13 -6.30 4.35
N ILE A 92 -3.52 -6.09 3.18
CA ILE A 92 -3.53 -7.03 2.05
C ILE A 92 -2.16 -7.02 1.38
N PHE A 93 -1.55 -8.19 1.17
CA PHE A 93 -0.45 -8.36 0.22
C PHE A 93 -0.82 -9.47 -0.76
N LYS A 94 -0.89 -9.15 -2.05
CA LYS A 94 -1.47 -10.03 -3.06
C LYS A 94 -0.65 -10.02 -4.34
N ARG A 95 -0.48 -11.19 -4.95
CA ARG A 95 0.00 -11.33 -6.33
C ARG A 95 -1.12 -10.97 -7.32
N ARG A 96 -0.80 -10.15 -8.31
CA ARG A 96 -1.69 -9.77 -9.42
C ARG A 96 -1.71 -10.89 -10.48
N GLY A 97 -2.90 -11.18 -10.99
CA GLY A 97 -3.19 -12.30 -11.89
C GLY A 97 -4.68 -12.56 -11.98
#